data_AF-A0A5N5SPR7-F1
#
_entry.id   AF-A0A5N5SPR7-F1
#
_cell.length_a   1.000
_cell.length_b   1.000
_cell.length_c   1.000
_cell.angle_alpha   90.00
_cell.angle_beta   90.00
_cell.angle_gamma   90.00
#
_symmetry.space_group_name_H-M   'P 1'
#
loop_
_entity.id
_entity.type
_entity.pdbx_description
1 polymer ?
#
loop_
_entity_poly.entity_id
_entity_poly.type
_entity_poly.pdbx_seq_one_letter_code
_entity_poly.pdbx_strand_id
1 'polypeptide(L)'
;MALKSGHRVIPLTCEEAAKQYEQFGGNRVGTIRLDPDGWFFTSPFIIFADKLYDFKFKPSDIVVMTYPKCGTTWTQEIVWTLLNNPNLDNPKGSVPVNLRCPFL
;
A
#
# COMPACT_ATOMS: atom_id res chain seq x y z
N MET A 1 4.82 15.98 12.79
CA MET A 1 4.86 14.84 13.75
C MET A 1 5.97 13.91 13.31
N ALA A 2 6.81 13.41 14.22
CA ALA A 2 7.86 12.43 13.89
C ALA A 2 7.29 11.01 14.05
N LEU A 3 7.49 10.17 13.04
CA LEU A 3 7.08 8.77 13.03
C LEU A 3 8.22 7.89 13.57
N LYS A 4 7.92 6.66 14.01
CA LYS A 4 8.94 5.68 14.43
C LYS A 4 9.95 5.34 13.33
N SER A 5 9.55 5.51 12.08
CA SER A 5 10.43 5.39 10.91
C SER A 5 11.47 6.50 10.80
N GLY A 6 11.50 7.46 11.73
CA GLY A 6 12.38 8.63 11.70
C GLY A 6 11.88 9.75 10.78
N HIS A 7 10.82 9.51 10.00
CA HIS A 7 10.29 10.48 9.05
C HIS A 7 9.46 11.55 9.73
N ARG A 8 9.44 12.75 9.13
CA ARG A 8 8.57 13.86 9.56
C ARG A 8 7.40 13.99 8.60
N VAL A 9 6.19 14.03 9.16
CA VAL A 9 4.97 14.31 8.39
C VAL A 9 4.86 15.80 8.12
N ILE A 10 4.84 16.17 6.84
CA ILE A 10 4.68 17.53 6.32
C ILE A 10 3.36 17.60 5.53
N PRO A 11 2.38 18.41 5.96
CA PRO A 11 1.19 18.70 5.15
C PRO A 11 1.58 19.37 3.83
N LEU A 12 0.83 19.12 2.75
CA LEU A 12 1.04 19.85 1.50
C LEU A 12 0.74 21.35 1.68
N THR A 13 1.45 22.18 0.91
CA THR A 13 1.21 23.63 0.84
C THR A 13 -0.07 23.95 0.06
N CYS A 14 -0.60 25.17 0.19
CA CYS A 14 -1.89 25.55 -0.40
C CYS A 14 -2.00 25.31 -1.92
N GLU A 15 -0.94 25.58 -2.69
CA GLU A 15 -0.97 25.40 -4.15
C GLU A 15 -1.00 23.90 -4.52
N GLU A 16 -0.16 23.09 -3.88
CA GLU A 16 -0.11 21.65 -4.12
C GLU A 16 -1.38 20.95 -3.63
N ALA A 17 -1.93 21.40 -2.49
CA ALA A 17 -3.20 20.92 -1.97
C ALA A 17 -4.35 21.23 -2.93
N ALA A 18 -4.39 22.43 -3.56
CA ALA A 18 -5.41 22.77 -4.54
C ALA A 18 -5.39 21.84 -5.76
N LYS A 19 -4.20 21.60 -6.34
CA LYS A 19 -4.00 20.64 -7.43
C LYS A 19 -4.43 19.22 -7.03
N GLN A 20 -4.13 18.83 -5.80
CA GLN A 20 -4.53 17.53 -5.27
C GLN A 20 -6.05 17.38 -5.17
N TYR A 21 -6.78 18.40 -4.71
CA TYR A 21 -8.24 18.36 -4.64
C TYR A 21 -8.89 18.26 -6.03
N GLU A 22 -8.30 18.89 -7.04
CA GLU A 22 -8.75 18.79 -8.44
C GLU A 22 -8.53 17.38 -9.00
N GLN A 23 -7.34 16.80 -8.78
CA GLN A 23 -6.94 15.53 -9.40
C GLN A 23 -7.41 14.28 -8.64
N PHE A 24 -7.55 14.37 -7.32
CA PHE A 24 -7.88 13.23 -6.44
C PHE A 24 -9.29 13.36 -5.83
N GLY A 25 -10.32 13.43 -6.68
CA GLY A 25 -11.72 13.64 -6.25
C GLY A 25 -12.27 12.58 -5.27
N GLY A 26 -11.66 11.39 -5.20
CA GLY A 26 -11.99 10.34 -4.23
C GLY A 26 -11.37 10.53 -2.84
N ASN A 27 -10.30 11.33 -2.71
CA ASN A 27 -9.56 11.52 -1.45
C ASN A 27 -9.83 12.91 -0.86
N ARG A 28 -10.85 13.00 0.00
CA ARG A 28 -11.26 14.28 0.60
C ARG A 28 -10.55 14.66 1.91
N VAL A 29 -9.74 13.75 2.44
CA VAL A 29 -9.08 13.86 3.75
C VAL A 29 -7.67 14.46 3.70
N GLY A 30 -7.25 14.94 2.53
CA GLY A 30 -5.93 15.54 2.30
C GLY A 30 -4.80 14.54 2.09
N THR A 31 -3.62 15.07 1.81
CA THR A 31 -2.38 14.31 1.59
C THR A 31 -1.20 14.95 2.31
N ILE A 32 -0.15 14.16 2.47
CA ILE A 32 1.05 14.49 3.23
C ILE A 32 2.29 14.05 2.46
N ARG A 33 3.43 14.67 2.79
CA ARG A 33 4.76 14.21 2.43
C ARG A 33 5.53 13.74 3.66
N LEU A 34 6.33 12.70 3.50
CA LEU A 34 7.27 12.24 4.51
C LEU A 34 8.67 12.76 4.16
N ASP A 35 9.24 13.57 5.05
CA ASP A 35 10.60 14.10 4.93
C ASP A 35 11.60 13.16 5.64
N PRO A 36 12.81 12.91 5.08
CA PRO A 36 13.46 13.63 3.98
C PRO A 36 13.16 13.11 2.55
N ASP A 37 12.64 11.89 2.41
CA ASP A 37 12.57 11.22 1.10
C ASP A 37 11.47 11.75 0.17
N GLY A 38 10.55 12.55 0.68
CA GLY A 38 9.47 13.18 -0.08
C GLY A 38 8.33 12.22 -0.44
N TRP A 39 8.19 11.09 0.25
CA TRP A 39 7.14 10.11 -0.06
C TRP A 39 5.75 10.69 0.13
N PHE A 40 4.88 10.44 -0.85
CA PHE A 40 3.54 11.02 -0.91
C PHE A 40 2.49 10.01 -0.46
N PHE A 41 1.69 10.40 0.55
CA PHE A 41 0.61 9.56 1.08
C PHE A 41 -0.68 10.36 1.31
N THR A 42 -1.81 9.66 1.45
CA THR A 42 -3.02 10.26 1.99
C THR A 42 -2.89 10.44 3.51
N SER A 43 -3.53 11.47 4.08
CA SER A 43 -3.46 11.76 5.53
C SER A 43 -3.76 10.56 6.45
N PRO A 44 -4.71 9.65 6.14
CA PRO A 44 -4.99 8.49 6.99
C PRO A 44 -3.81 7.56 7.23
N PHE A 45 -2.77 7.59 6.37
CA PHE A 45 -1.55 6.81 6.57
C PHE A 45 -0.93 7.05 7.96
N ILE A 46 -1.02 8.28 8.49
CA ILE A 46 -0.47 8.65 9.80
C ILE A 46 -0.99 7.74 10.91
N ILE A 47 -2.26 7.30 10.83
CA ILE A 47 -2.92 6.46 11.84
C ILE A 47 -2.27 5.06 11.90
N PHE A 48 -1.71 4.61 10.79
CA PHE A 48 -1.15 3.25 10.64
C PHE A 48 0.37 3.22 10.56
N ALA A 49 1.04 4.34 10.26
CA ALA A 49 2.47 4.41 9.98
C ALA A 49 3.34 3.69 11.02
N ASP A 50 3.16 3.98 12.31
CA ASP A 50 3.95 3.34 13.37
C ASP A 50 3.61 1.85 13.55
N LYS A 51 2.34 1.47 13.34
CA LYS A 51 1.92 0.06 13.40
C LYS A 51 2.53 -0.75 12.26
N LEU A 52 2.59 -0.17 11.07
CA LEU A 52 3.22 -0.76 9.89
C LEU A 52 4.73 -0.88 10.09
N TYR A 53 5.37 0.14 10.68
CA TYR A 53 6.80 0.09 11.00
C TYR A 53 7.15 -1.02 12.00
N ASP A 54 6.29 -1.24 12.99
CA ASP A 54 6.48 -2.31 13.98
C ASP A 54 6.07 -3.70 13.48
N PHE A 55 5.38 -3.80 12.33
CA PHE A 55 4.86 -5.06 11.79
C PHE A 55 5.98 -6.09 11.63
N LYS A 56 5.73 -7.31 12.11
CA LYS A 56 6.68 -8.42 12.05
C LYS A 56 6.21 -9.46 11.05
N PHE A 57 6.95 -9.56 9.96
CA PHE A 57 6.78 -10.65 8.99
C PHE A 57 7.15 -11.99 9.62
N LYS A 58 6.44 -13.03 9.20
CA LYS A 58 6.80 -14.42 9.48
C LYS A 58 7.78 -14.92 8.41
N PRO A 59 8.62 -15.93 8.71
CA PRO A 59 9.53 -16.51 7.73
C PRO A 59 8.84 -17.07 6.47
N SER A 60 7.55 -17.41 6.58
CA SER A 60 6.73 -17.92 5.46
C SER A 60 6.02 -16.84 4.66
N ASP A 61 6.08 -15.57 5.07
CA ASP A 61 5.34 -14.50 4.40
C ASP A 61 6.00 -14.17 3.05
N ILE A 62 5.16 -13.92 2.05
CA ILE A 62 5.60 -13.53 0.72
C ILE A 62 5.05 -12.14 0.42
N VAL A 63 5.95 -11.22 0.08
CA VAL A 63 5.62 -9.82 -0.13
C VAL A 63 5.73 -9.49 -1.62
N VAL A 64 4.60 -9.10 -2.22
CA VAL A 64 4.58 -8.52 -3.57
C VAL A 64 4.59 -7.00 -3.42
N MET A 65 5.75 -6.38 -3.63
CA MET A 65 5.96 -4.94 -3.44
C MET A 65 6.29 -4.26 -4.77
N THR A 66 5.50 -3.28 -5.15
CA THR A 66 5.65 -2.54 -6.42
C THR A 66 5.16 -1.11 -6.26
N TYR A 67 5.65 -0.18 -7.08
CA TYR A 67 4.93 1.08 -7.30
C TYR A 67 3.54 0.79 -7.94
N PRO A 68 2.49 1.57 -7.63
CA PRO A 68 1.16 1.32 -8.19
C PRO A 68 1.18 1.25 -9.71
N LYS A 69 0.39 0.30 -10.26
CA LYS A 69 0.20 0.08 -11.70
C LYS A 69 1.38 -0.59 -12.44
N CYS A 70 2.35 -1.15 -11.73
CA CYS A 70 3.48 -1.90 -12.31
C CYS A 70 3.23 -3.42 -12.42
N GLY A 71 2.00 -3.88 -12.61
CA GLY A 71 1.68 -5.31 -12.78
C GLY A 71 1.46 -6.11 -11.48
N THR A 72 1.25 -5.45 -10.35
CA THR A 72 1.06 -6.07 -9.02
C THR A 72 0.04 -7.21 -9.01
N THR A 73 -1.12 -7.00 -9.65
CA THR A 73 -2.21 -8.00 -9.71
C THR A 73 -1.78 -9.27 -10.45
N TRP A 74 -1.05 -9.14 -11.56
CA TRP A 74 -0.56 -10.32 -12.27
C TRP A 74 0.44 -11.11 -11.43
N THR A 75 1.37 -10.41 -10.77
CA THR A 75 2.34 -11.05 -9.87
C THR A 75 1.64 -11.75 -8.69
N GLN A 76 0.61 -11.12 -8.11
CA GLN A 76 -0.20 -11.74 -7.05
C GLN A 76 -0.86 -13.05 -7.51
N GLU A 77 -1.48 -13.07 -8.69
CA GLU A 77 -2.12 -14.28 -9.24
C GLU A 77 -1.10 -15.39 -9.54
N ILE A 78 0.02 -15.04 -10.17
CA ILE A 78 1.08 -15.99 -10.52
C ILE A 78 1.64 -16.63 -9.25
N VAL A 79 2.05 -15.82 -8.28
CA VAL A 79 2.65 -16.30 -7.02
C VAL A 79 1.65 -17.15 -6.25
N TRP A 80 0.40 -16.70 -6.10
CA TRP A 80 -0.60 -17.44 -5.35
C TRP A 80 -0.91 -18.80 -6.01
N THR A 81 -1.04 -18.82 -7.33
CA THR A 81 -1.33 -20.04 -8.10
C THR A 81 -0.19 -21.05 -8.00
N LEU A 82 1.06 -20.60 -8.15
CA LEU A 82 2.24 -21.48 -8.02
C LEU A 82 2.30 -22.20 -6.67
N LEU A 83 1.90 -21.51 -5.59
CA LEU A 83 1.99 -22.04 -4.22
C LEU A 83 0.78 -22.86 -3.80
N ASN A 84 -0.42 -22.46 -4.25
CA ASN A 84 -1.69 -22.97 -3.70
C ASN A 84 -2.54 -23.72 -4.73
N ASN A 85 -2.23 -23.58 -6.03
CA ASN A 85 -3.05 -24.13 -7.10
C ASN A 85 -2.22 -24.59 -8.32
N PRO A 86 -1.19 -25.45 -8.12
CA PRO A 86 -0.28 -25.85 -9.22
C PRO A 86 -0.98 -26.64 -10.33
N ASN A 87 -2.09 -27.32 -10.03
CA ASN A 87 -2.86 -28.10 -11.01
C ASN A 87 -4.10 -27.36 -11.53
N LEU A 88 -4.29 -26.10 -11.15
CA LEU A 88 -5.42 -25.26 -11.55
C LEU A 88 -6.81 -25.80 -11.15
N ASP A 89 -6.89 -26.62 -10.11
CA ASP A 89 -8.10 -27.29 -9.61
C ASP A 89 -8.57 -26.81 -8.22
N ASN A 90 -7.81 -25.94 -7.55
CA ASN A 90 -8.19 -25.36 -6.27
C ASN A 90 -9.33 -24.34 -6.45
N PRO A 91 -10.52 -24.57 -5.83
CA PRO A 91 -11.68 -23.68 -5.98
C PRO A 91 -11.43 -22.28 -5.42
N LYS A 92 -10.43 -22.11 -4.54
CA LYS A 92 -10.03 -20.78 -4.05
C LYS A 92 -9.40 -19.92 -5.15
N GLY A 93 -8.95 -20.50 -6.27
CA GLY A 93 -8.43 -19.73 -7.40
C GLY A 93 -9.45 -18.75 -7.99
N SER A 94 -10.75 -19.03 -7.87
CA SER A 94 -11.82 -18.14 -8.33
C SER A 94 -12.21 -17.06 -7.31
N VAL A 95 -11.67 -17.11 -6.09
CA VAL A 95 -11.94 -16.11 -5.05
C VAL A 95 -11.20 -14.80 -5.41
N PRO A 96 -11.82 -13.62 -5.18
CA PRO A 96 -11.18 -12.33 -5.43
C PRO A 96 -9.78 -12.20 -4.83
N VAL A 97 -8.86 -11.60 -5.59
CA VAL A 97 -7.43 -11.48 -5.23
C VAL A 97 -7.22 -10.82 -3.87
N ASN A 98 -8.05 -9.84 -3.50
CA ASN A 98 -7.96 -9.13 -2.22
C ASN A 98 -8.30 -10.00 -1.00
N LEU A 99 -8.96 -11.15 -1.18
CA LEU A 99 -9.20 -12.12 -0.12
C LEU A 99 -8.07 -13.17 -0.01
N ARG A 100 -7.26 -13.30 -1.06
CA ARG A 100 -6.10 -14.21 -1.12
C ARG A 100 -4.79 -13.52 -0.78
N CYS A 101 -4.69 -12.24 -1.09
CA CYS A 101 -3.54 -11.38 -0.88
C CYS A 101 -3.99 -10.13 -0.11
N PRO A 102 -3.82 -10.10 1.22
CA PRO A 102 -4.11 -8.92 2.02
C PRO A 102 -3.32 -7.70 1.51
N PHE A 103 -3.99 -6.55 1.43
CA PHE A 103 -3.37 -5.28 1.07
C PHE A 103 -2.89 -4.56 2.33
N LEU A 104 -1.59 -4.26 2.40
CA LEU A 104 -0.95 -3.59 3.53
C LEU A 104 -1.02 -2.07 3.40
#